data_AF-K1SFZ0-F1
#
_entry.id   AF-K1SFZ0-F1
#
_cell.length_a   1.000
_cell.length_b   1.000
_cell.length_c   1.000
_cell.angle_alpha   90.00
_cell.angle_beta   90.00
_cell.angle_gamma   90.00
#
_symmetry.space_group_name_H-M   'P 1'
#
loop_
_entity.id
_entity.type
_entity.pdbx_description
1 polymer ?
#
loop_
_entity_poly.entity_id
_entity_poly.type
_entity_poly.pdbx_seq_one_letter_code
_entity_poly.pdbx_strand_id
1 'polypeptide(L)'
;TQTDKQALKALYKERDKLLRDGGFSEYGFKSDIKNYYKHFNNNIGSNVAFHGIAPQVWAAFEKMLFKKEGKKVHFKKKGDIHSLRGYSAAGKSGGVEIIFRETYIEWKGLKLPLKLSPDNIYETQMLSYRVKYVRLLRKPGKRKDRWYAQLSLEGKPVIKYNPKTGEVRH
;
A
#
# COMPACT_ATOMS: atom_id res chain seq x y z
N THR A 1 -25.12 -33.73 -10.95
CA THR A 1 -24.29 -34.96 -11.00
C THR A 1 -22.80 -34.60 -10.91
N GLN A 2 -21.90 -35.58 -10.79
CA GLN A 2 -20.45 -35.33 -10.86
C GLN A 2 -20.04 -34.74 -12.22
N THR A 3 -20.74 -35.14 -13.28
CA THR A 3 -20.59 -34.65 -14.66
C THR A 3 -20.86 -33.14 -14.76
N ASP A 4 -21.95 -32.66 -14.15
CA ASP A 4 -22.29 -31.23 -14.17
C ASP A 4 -21.22 -30.39 -13.46
N LYS A 5 -20.62 -30.91 -12.38
CA LYS A 5 -19.52 -30.23 -11.66
C LYS A 5 -18.27 -30.12 -12.53
N GLN A 6 -17.97 -31.13 -13.34
CA GLN A 6 -16.82 -31.11 -14.26
C GLN A 6 -17.05 -30.14 -15.42
N ALA A 7 -18.24 -30.17 -16.04
CA ALA A 7 -18.62 -29.23 -17.09
C ALA A 7 -18.56 -27.77 -16.60
N LEU A 8 -19.11 -27.50 -15.42
CA LEU A 8 -19.07 -26.17 -14.80
C LEU A 8 -17.62 -25.70 -14.55
N LYS A 9 -16.73 -26.59 -14.11
CA LYS A 9 -15.30 -26.26 -13.92
C LYS A 9 -14.61 -25.91 -15.25
N ALA A 10 -14.93 -26.61 -16.33
CA ALA A 10 -14.41 -26.31 -17.67
C ALA A 10 -14.86 -24.93 -18.15
N LEU A 11 -16.16 -24.60 -18.00
CA LEU A 11 -16.72 -23.30 -18.34
C LEU A 11 -16.06 -22.16 -17.54
N TYR A 12 -15.82 -22.35 -16.24
CA TYR A 12 -15.09 -21.34 -15.46
C TYR A 12 -13.66 -21.12 -15.96
N LYS A 13 -12.96 -22.18 -16.35
CA LYS A 13 -11.60 -22.08 -16.90
C LYS A 13 -11.59 -21.30 -18.23
N GLU A 14 -12.56 -21.55 -19.10
CA GLU A 14 -12.71 -20.85 -20.37
C GLU A 14 -13.01 -19.36 -20.15
N ARG A 15 -13.99 -19.05 -19.30
CA ARG A 15 -14.29 -17.67 -18.89
C ARG A 15 -13.06 -16.96 -18.32
N ASP A 16 -12.32 -17.61 -17.44
CA ASP A 16 -11.13 -17.02 -16.81
C ASP A 16 -10.04 -16.72 -17.84
N LYS A 17 -9.90 -17.58 -18.86
CA LYS A 17 -9.00 -17.33 -19.99
C LYS A 17 -9.45 -16.12 -20.79
N LEU A 18 -10.72 -16.05 -21.19
CA LEU A 18 -11.27 -14.91 -21.95
C LEU A 18 -11.07 -13.58 -21.20
N LEU A 19 -11.28 -13.56 -19.89
CA LEU A 19 -11.04 -12.37 -19.06
C LEU A 19 -9.56 -11.97 -19.07
N ARG A 20 -8.64 -12.93 -18.89
CA ARG A 20 -7.20 -12.64 -18.89
C ARG A 20 -6.70 -12.16 -20.25
N ASP A 21 -7.15 -12.80 -21.33
CA ASP A 21 -6.84 -12.42 -22.71
C ASP A 21 -7.39 -11.02 -23.02
N GLY A 22 -8.53 -10.64 -22.43
CA GLY A 22 -9.09 -9.29 -22.44
C GLY A 22 -8.40 -8.27 -21.53
N GLY A 23 -7.27 -8.62 -20.91
CA GLY A 23 -6.47 -7.71 -20.09
C GLY A 23 -6.85 -7.62 -18.61
N PHE A 24 -7.82 -8.43 -18.14
CA PHE A 24 -8.14 -8.51 -16.70
C PHE A 24 -7.04 -9.28 -15.96
N SER A 25 -5.98 -8.54 -15.64
CA SER A 25 -4.82 -8.99 -14.87
C SER A 25 -4.25 -7.83 -14.05
N GLU A 26 -3.41 -8.14 -13.07
CA GLU A 26 -2.71 -7.09 -12.32
C GLU A 26 -1.88 -6.19 -13.24
N TYR A 27 -1.24 -6.79 -14.24
CA TYR A 27 -0.44 -6.07 -15.23
C TYR A 27 -1.30 -5.14 -16.10
N GLY A 28 -2.46 -5.61 -16.59
CA GLY A 28 -3.38 -4.78 -17.37
C GLY A 28 -3.85 -3.55 -16.59
N PHE A 29 -4.32 -3.76 -15.36
CA PHE A 29 -4.76 -2.65 -14.49
C PHE A 29 -3.63 -1.66 -14.18
N LYS A 30 -2.41 -2.17 -13.97
CA LYS A 30 -1.20 -1.35 -13.81
C LYS A 30 -0.88 -0.56 -15.08
N SER A 31 -1.01 -1.16 -16.25
CA SER A 31 -0.80 -0.46 -17.52
C SER A 31 -1.81 0.68 -17.69
N ASP A 32 -3.09 0.38 -17.49
CA ASP A 32 -4.18 1.31 -17.72
C ASP A 32 -4.15 2.52 -16.77
N ILE A 33 -3.76 2.32 -15.50
CA ILE A 33 -3.73 3.42 -14.53
C ILE A 33 -2.76 4.54 -14.94
N LYS A 34 -1.75 4.25 -15.78
CA LYS A 34 -0.83 5.27 -16.32
C LYS A 34 -1.56 6.33 -17.16
N ASN A 35 -2.70 5.98 -17.76
CA ASN A 35 -3.53 6.92 -18.50
C ASN A 35 -4.47 7.68 -17.55
N TYR A 36 -5.14 6.97 -16.64
CA TYR A 36 -6.13 7.57 -15.73
C TYR A 36 -5.53 8.48 -14.66
N TYR A 37 -4.33 8.17 -14.13
CA TYR A 37 -3.76 8.97 -13.04
C TYR A 37 -3.37 10.39 -13.48
N LYS A 38 -3.20 10.63 -14.79
CA LYS A 38 -2.80 11.94 -15.33
C LYS A 38 -3.74 13.05 -14.89
N HIS A 39 -5.05 12.77 -14.83
CA HIS A 39 -6.05 13.70 -14.31
C HIS A 39 -5.82 14.09 -12.84
N PHE A 40 -5.18 13.21 -12.06
CA PHE A 40 -4.90 13.38 -10.65
C PHE A 40 -3.43 13.71 -10.34
N ASN A 41 -2.61 14.01 -11.35
CA ASN A 41 -1.15 14.11 -11.21
C ASN A 41 -0.68 15.20 -10.24
N ASN A 42 -1.50 16.22 -9.99
CA ASN A 42 -1.23 17.27 -9.01
C ASN A 42 -1.17 16.71 -7.58
N ASN A 43 -1.95 15.66 -7.29
CA ASN A 43 -2.07 15.10 -5.95
C ASN A 43 -1.55 13.66 -5.84
N ILE A 44 -1.53 12.89 -6.94
CA ILE A 44 -1.13 11.49 -6.95
C ILE A 44 0.07 11.30 -7.88
N GLY A 45 1.16 10.77 -7.33
CA GLY A 45 2.34 10.41 -8.11
C GLY A 45 2.14 9.14 -8.94
N SER A 46 2.94 8.98 -9.99
CA SER A 46 2.80 7.87 -10.95
C SER A 46 3.13 6.52 -10.32
N ASN A 47 4.15 6.45 -9.47
CA ASN A 47 4.52 5.25 -8.73
C ASN A 47 3.48 4.91 -7.67
N VAL A 48 2.90 5.89 -6.98
CA VAL A 48 1.80 5.69 -6.04
C VAL A 48 0.59 5.10 -6.77
N ALA A 49 0.23 5.63 -7.94
CA ALA A 49 -0.84 5.08 -8.75
C ALA A 49 -0.53 3.64 -9.22
N PHE A 50 0.62 3.44 -9.85
CA PHE A 50 1.01 2.17 -10.47
C PHE A 50 1.33 1.06 -9.47
N HIS A 51 2.08 1.34 -8.41
CA HIS A 51 2.52 0.33 -7.42
C HIS A 51 1.65 0.28 -6.15
N GLY A 52 0.79 1.28 -5.93
CA GLY A 52 -0.09 1.35 -4.77
C GLY A 52 -1.56 1.12 -5.14
N ILE A 53 -2.13 2.03 -5.91
CA ILE A 53 -3.58 2.07 -6.20
C ILE A 53 -3.99 0.94 -7.15
N ALA A 54 -3.30 0.76 -8.27
CA ALA A 54 -3.65 -0.27 -9.26
C ALA A 54 -3.69 -1.70 -8.67
N PRO A 55 -2.71 -2.16 -7.87
CA PRO A 55 -2.81 -3.45 -7.18
C PRO A 55 -4.03 -3.58 -6.27
N GLN A 56 -4.44 -2.51 -5.57
CA GLN A 56 -5.61 -2.53 -4.71
C GLN A 56 -6.91 -2.63 -5.50
N VAL A 57 -6.99 -1.90 -6.63
CA VAL A 57 -8.11 -2.01 -7.56
C VAL A 57 -8.15 -3.42 -8.13
N TRP A 58 -7.03 -3.94 -8.64
CA TRP A 58 -6.94 -5.30 -9.15
C TRP A 58 -7.36 -6.33 -8.10
N ALA A 59 -6.89 -6.24 -6.86
CA ALA A 59 -7.28 -7.18 -5.81
C ALA A 59 -8.80 -7.23 -5.56
N ALA A 60 -9.50 -6.11 -5.72
CA ALA A 60 -10.96 -6.07 -5.62
C ALA A 60 -11.63 -6.74 -6.84
N PHE A 61 -11.15 -6.45 -8.05
CA PHE A 61 -11.66 -7.07 -9.27
C PHE A 61 -11.34 -8.56 -9.32
N GLU A 62 -10.15 -8.97 -8.90
CA GLU A 62 -9.73 -10.37 -8.83
C GLU A 62 -10.67 -11.17 -7.93
N LYS A 63 -11.02 -10.60 -6.77
CA LYS A 63 -12.00 -11.19 -5.85
C LYS A 63 -13.38 -11.35 -6.48
N MET A 64 -13.84 -10.36 -7.24
CA MET A 64 -15.16 -10.39 -7.88
C MET A 64 -15.21 -11.34 -9.11
N LEU A 65 -14.16 -11.35 -9.92
CA LEU A 65 -14.14 -12.07 -11.20
C LEU A 65 -13.73 -13.54 -11.02
N PHE A 66 -12.72 -13.83 -10.20
CA PHE A 66 -12.08 -15.14 -10.14
C PHE A 66 -12.28 -15.87 -8.81
N LYS A 67 -12.80 -15.22 -7.76
CA LYS A 67 -13.01 -15.84 -6.44
C LYS A 67 -14.51 -15.90 -6.13
N LYS A 68 -14.92 -16.95 -5.39
CA LYS A 68 -16.33 -17.15 -5.02
C LYS A 68 -16.85 -16.13 -4.00
N GLU A 69 -15.95 -15.44 -3.31
CA GLU A 69 -16.27 -14.53 -2.20
C GLU A 69 -16.73 -13.13 -2.67
N GLY A 70 -16.30 -12.68 -3.85
CA GLY A 70 -16.55 -11.32 -4.31
C GLY A 70 -17.88 -11.20 -5.07
N LYS A 71 -18.79 -10.35 -4.58
CA LYS A 71 -20.08 -10.08 -5.25
C LYS A 71 -20.03 -8.88 -6.18
N LYS A 72 -19.39 -7.78 -5.75
CA LYS A 72 -19.34 -6.50 -6.48
C LYS A 72 -18.15 -5.67 -6.03
N VAL A 73 -17.59 -4.89 -6.95
CA VAL A 73 -16.60 -3.84 -6.63
C VAL A 73 -17.31 -2.54 -6.27
N HIS A 74 -16.88 -1.91 -5.18
CA HIS A 74 -17.39 -0.61 -4.73
C HIS A 74 -16.32 0.47 -4.88
N PHE A 75 -16.72 1.64 -5.37
CA PHE A 75 -15.87 2.81 -5.38
C PHE A 75 -15.67 3.35 -3.95
N LYS A 76 -14.49 3.90 -3.70
CA LYS A 76 -14.22 4.67 -2.48
C LYS A 76 -15.04 5.95 -2.51
N LYS A 77 -15.76 6.25 -1.43
CA LYS A 77 -16.47 7.52 -1.30
C LYS A 77 -15.48 8.64 -0.97
N LYS A 78 -15.92 9.88 -1.17
CA LYS A 78 -15.18 11.06 -0.72
C LYS A 78 -14.90 10.92 0.79
N GLY A 79 -13.62 10.99 1.15
CA GLY A 79 -13.21 10.86 2.56
C GLY A 79 -12.97 9.43 3.05
N ASP A 80 -13.12 8.38 2.22
CA ASP A 80 -12.84 6.99 2.64
C ASP A 80 -11.36 6.59 2.53
N ILE A 81 -10.52 7.45 1.93
CA ILE A 81 -9.09 7.18 1.81
C ILE A 81 -8.43 7.53 3.15
N HIS A 82 -7.93 6.51 3.82
CA HIS A 82 -7.25 6.60 5.12
C HIS A 82 -5.79 6.16 5.05
N SER A 83 -5.34 5.65 3.91
CA SER A 83 -3.93 5.33 3.73
C SER A 83 -3.49 5.47 2.29
N LEU A 84 -2.25 5.91 2.11
CA LEU A 84 -1.60 5.97 0.82
C LEU A 84 -0.12 5.65 1.00
N ARG A 85 0.43 4.77 0.17
CA ARG A 85 1.83 4.37 0.25
C ARG A 85 2.61 4.83 -0.97
N GLY A 86 3.86 5.23 -0.73
CA GLY A 86 4.87 5.37 -1.76
C GLY A 86 5.38 4.01 -2.24
N TYR A 87 6.36 4.08 -3.13
CA TYR A 87 7.00 2.92 -3.73
C TYR A 87 8.41 2.68 -3.14
N SER A 88 8.92 1.47 -3.31
CA SER A 88 10.27 1.06 -2.93
C SER A 88 11.08 0.80 -4.19
N ALA A 89 12.08 1.62 -4.47
CA ALA A 89 13.03 1.38 -5.55
C ALA A 89 14.29 0.70 -5.01
N ALA A 90 14.77 -0.34 -5.70
CA ALA A 90 16.02 -1.02 -5.36
C ALA A 90 17.18 -0.02 -5.26
N GLY A 91 18.05 -0.21 -4.27
CA GLY A 91 19.20 0.67 -4.02
C GLY A 91 18.87 2.06 -3.44
N LYS A 92 17.59 2.41 -3.23
CA LYS A 92 17.19 3.70 -2.63
C LYS A 92 16.54 3.53 -1.27
N SER A 93 16.97 4.31 -0.28
CA SER A 93 16.32 4.41 1.04
C SER A 93 15.36 5.60 1.08
N GLY A 94 14.37 5.54 1.96
CA GLY A 94 13.38 6.59 2.18
C GLY A 94 12.09 6.45 1.34
N GLY A 95 12.06 5.52 0.38
CA GLY A 95 10.95 5.36 -0.55
C GLY A 95 11.00 6.32 -1.75
N VAL A 96 9.99 6.21 -2.59
CA VAL A 96 9.83 6.99 -3.83
C VAL A 96 8.46 7.68 -3.83
N GLU A 97 8.43 8.94 -4.28
CA GLU A 97 7.30 9.90 -4.31
C GLU A 97 6.77 10.35 -2.94
N ILE A 98 6.57 9.43 -2.01
CA ILE A 98 6.35 9.73 -0.60
C ILE A 98 7.64 9.34 0.11
N ILE A 99 8.48 10.34 0.38
CA ILE A 99 9.90 10.14 0.72
C ILE A 99 10.12 10.53 2.17
N PHE A 100 10.74 9.63 2.93
CA PHE A 100 11.26 9.95 4.26
C PHE A 100 12.59 10.70 4.13
N ARG A 101 12.64 11.88 4.75
CA ARG A 101 13.81 12.79 4.80
C ARG A 101 14.22 13.02 6.24
N GLU A 102 14.34 11.93 6.99
CA GLU A 102 14.75 11.90 8.41
C GLU A 102 13.79 12.64 9.35
N THR A 103 13.76 13.96 9.28
CA THR A 103 12.94 14.84 10.13
C THR A 103 11.57 15.16 9.53
N TYR A 104 11.32 14.86 8.26
CA TYR A 104 10.05 15.11 7.59
C TYR A 104 9.73 14.08 6.49
N ILE A 105 8.47 14.05 6.06
CA ILE A 105 8.05 13.38 4.82
C ILE A 105 7.92 14.41 3.71
N GLU A 106 8.50 14.13 2.56
CA GLU A 106 8.38 14.92 1.35
C GLU A 106 7.39 14.25 0.39
N TRP A 107 6.39 15.00 -0.08
CA TRP A 107 5.44 14.51 -1.07
C TRP A 107 4.86 15.64 -1.92
N LYS A 108 5.12 15.62 -3.23
CA LYS A 108 4.59 16.60 -4.22
C LYS A 108 4.76 18.06 -3.77
N GLY A 109 5.94 18.42 -3.23
CA GLY A 109 6.25 19.76 -2.74
C GLY A 109 5.84 20.02 -1.29
N LEU A 110 5.02 19.17 -0.67
CA LEU A 110 4.72 19.23 0.75
C LEU A 110 5.91 18.69 1.56
N LYS A 111 6.29 19.43 2.60
CA LYS A 111 7.17 18.95 3.67
C LYS A 111 6.32 18.78 4.92
N LEU A 112 6.19 17.55 5.39
CA LEU A 112 5.37 17.17 6.54
C LEU A 112 6.29 16.80 7.71
N PRO A 113 6.52 17.72 8.68
CA PRO A 113 7.43 17.47 9.78
C PRO A 113 7.00 16.26 10.62
N LEU A 114 7.96 15.44 11.02
CA LEU A 114 7.72 14.31 11.90
C LEU A 114 7.93 14.71 13.36
N LYS A 115 7.03 14.23 14.21
CA LYS A 115 7.26 14.24 15.66
C LYS A 115 8.09 13.01 16.02
N LEU A 116 9.42 13.19 16.03
CA LEU A 116 10.36 12.15 16.42
C LEU A 116 10.55 12.12 17.95
N SER A 117 11.01 10.98 18.46
CA SER A 117 11.44 10.82 19.85
C SER A 117 12.92 10.41 19.84
N PRO A 118 13.88 11.34 19.75
CA PRO A 118 15.30 11.00 19.55
C PRO A 118 15.89 10.16 20.69
N ASP A 119 15.36 10.30 21.91
CA ASP A 119 15.78 9.50 23.07
C ASP A 119 15.25 8.05 23.04
N ASN A 120 14.45 7.69 22.02
CA ASN A 120 13.94 6.34 21.85
C ASN A 120 14.96 5.47 21.11
N ILE A 121 15.79 4.75 21.87
CA ILE A 121 16.83 3.83 21.36
C ILE A 121 16.28 2.87 20.30
N TYR A 122 15.07 2.33 20.51
CA TYR A 122 14.45 1.41 19.54
C TYR A 122 14.18 2.09 18.20
N GLU A 123 13.62 3.31 18.20
CA GLU A 123 13.38 4.06 16.97
C GLU A 123 14.71 4.39 16.28
N THR A 124 15.71 4.85 17.03
CA THR A 124 17.04 5.15 16.50
C THR A 124 17.68 3.94 15.82
N GLN A 125 17.64 2.77 16.48
CA GLN A 125 18.18 1.53 15.92
C GLN A 125 17.37 1.03 14.72
N MET A 126 16.04 1.12 14.77
CA MET A 126 15.21 0.76 13.61
C MET A 126 15.50 1.67 12.42
N LEU A 127 15.63 2.98 12.64
CA LEU A 127 15.87 3.97 11.58
C LEU A 127 17.27 3.88 10.97
N SER A 128 18.20 3.12 11.55
CA SER A 128 19.47 2.78 10.88
C SER A 128 19.28 1.80 9.72
N TYR A 129 18.14 1.10 9.64
CA TYR A 129 17.81 0.24 8.52
C TYR A 129 17.29 1.04 7.32
N ARG A 130 17.50 0.47 6.14
CA ARG A 130 16.97 1.02 4.90
C ARG A 130 15.44 1.10 4.96
N VAL A 131 14.91 2.31 4.83
CA VAL A 131 13.47 2.55 4.68
C VAL A 131 13.08 2.20 3.25
N LYS A 132 12.32 1.12 3.04
CA LYS A 132 11.84 0.71 1.72
C LYS A 132 10.85 1.71 1.16
N TYR A 133 9.84 2.07 1.96
CA TYR A 133 8.79 3.02 1.55
C TYR A 133 8.05 3.58 2.75
N VAL A 134 7.37 4.71 2.52
CA VAL A 134 6.50 5.39 3.49
C VAL A 134 5.05 5.14 3.14
N ARG A 135 4.21 4.93 4.16
CA ARG A 135 2.75 4.99 4.06
C ARG A 135 2.21 6.10 4.96
N LEU A 136 1.50 7.06 4.38
CA LEU A 136 0.71 8.02 5.13
C LEU A 136 -0.56 7.33 5.60
N LEU A 137 -0.88 7.47 6.88
CA LEU A 137 -2.07 6.94 7.52
C LEU A 137 -2.87 8.09 8.14
N ARG A 138 -4.18 8.10 7.93
CA ARG A 138 -5.14 8.95 8.62
C ARG A 138 -5.99 8.10 9.55
N LYS A 139 -5.94 8.40 10.84
CA LYS A 139 -6.74 7.73 11.87
C LYS A 139 -7.67 8.73 12.56
N PRO A 140 -8.94 8.37 12.81
CA PRO A 140 -9.82 9.22 13.61
C PRO A 140 -9.26 9.37 15.02
N GLY A 141 -9.20 10.60 15.51
CA GLY A 141 -8.83 10.91 16.90
C GLY A 141 -10.03 11.47 17.68
N LYS A 142 -9.89 11.64 19.00
CA LYS A 142 -10.98 12.12 19.87
C LYS A 142 -11.56 13.49 19.46
N ARG A 143 -10.73 14.41 18.94
CA ARG A 143 -11.14 15.78 18.55
C ARG A 143 -10.89 16.10 17.08
N LYS A 144 -9.90 15.45 16.47
CA LYS A 144 -9.52 15.64 15.06
C LYS A 144 -8.80 14.40 14.55
N ASP A 145 -8.82 14.24 13.23
CA ASP A 145 -8.01 13.26 12.53
C ASP A 145 -6.52 13.42 12.87
N ARG A 146 -5.85 12.29 13.03
CA ARG A 146 -4.40 12.21 13.26
C ARG A 146 -3.73 11.56 12.07
N TRP A 147 -2.62 12.15 11.66
CA TRP A 147 -1.81 11.66 10.55
C TRP A 147 -0.53 11.02 11.07
N TYR A 148 -0.15 9.90 10.47
CA TYR A 148 1.05 9.15 10.81
C TYR A 148 1.82 8.80 9.55
N ALA A 149 3.13 8.90 9.61
CA ALA A 149 4.02 8.24 8.66
C ALA A 149 4.34 6.85 9.20
N GLN A 150 3.89 5.80 8.50
CA GLN A 150 4.29 4.43 8.74
C GLN A 150 5.46 4.10 7.81
N LEU A 151 6.63 3.86 8.38
CA LEU A 151 7.81 3.45 7.63
C LEU A 151 7.84 1.92 7.51
N SER A 152 8.15 1.40 6.33
CA SER A 152 8.48 -0.02 6.13
C SER A 152 9.97 -0.14 5.90
N LEU A 153 10.67 -0.87 6.78
CA LEU A 153 12.12 -0.98 6.78
C LEU A 153 12.58 -2.38 6.34
N GLU A 154 13.81 -2.50 5.85
CA GLU A 154 14.45 -3.77 5.57
C GLU A 154 15.11 -4.37 6.81
N GLY A 155 15.21 -5.70 6.86
CA GLY A 155 15.89 -6.41 7.94
C GLY A 155 14.93 -6.98 8.98
N LYS A 156 15.51 -7.65 9.98
CA LYS A 156 14.77 -8.18 11.13
C LYS A 156 14.50 -7.03 12.10
N PRO A 157 13.32 -6.94 12.70
CA PRO A 157 13.05 -5.88 13.67
C PRO A 157 14.01 -5.99 14.85
N VAL A 158 14.50 -4.84 15.30
CA VAL A 158 15.31 -4.72 16.52
C VAL A 158 14.47 -5.18 17.72
N ILE A 159 15.12 -5.76 18.73
CA ILE A 159 14.42 -6.18 19.96
C ILE A 159 14.05 -4.93 20.75
N LYS A 160 12.80 -4.85 21.21
CA LYS A 160 12.34 -3.74 22.04
C LYS A 160 12.61 -4.06 23.50
N TYR A 161 13.16 -3.10 24.24
CA TYR A 161 13.44 -3.25 25.67
C TYR A 161 12.57 -2.28 26.49
N ASN A 162 12.22 -2.68 27.71
CA ASN A 162 11.63 -1.78 28.69
C ASN A 162 12.71 -0.83 29.23
N PRO A 163 12.59 0.50 29.06
CA PRO A 163 13.60 1.44 29.52
C PRO A 163 13.86 1.39 31.04
N LYS A 164 12.87 0.92 31.83
CA LYS A 164 12.97 0.87 33.30
C LYS A 164 13.50 -0.47 33.82
N THR A 165 13.07 -1.59 33.22
CA THR A 165 13.38 -2.93 33.73
C THR A 165 14.44 -3.65 32.91
N GLY A 166 14.78 -3.17 31.71
CA GLY A 166 15.70 -3.84 30.79
C GLY A 166 15.14 -5.10 30.14
N GLU A 167 13.93 -5.53 30.51
CA GLU A 167 13.30 -6.73 29.97
C GLU A 167 12.85 -6.54 28.51
N VAL A 168 12.82 -7.66 27.77
CA VAL A 168 12.30 -7.67 26.41
C VAL A 168 10.80 -7.38 26.40
N ARG A 169 10.38 -6.45 25.55
CA ARG A 169 8.99 -6.14 25.24
C ARG A 169 8.60 -6.80 23.92
N HIS A 170 7.56 -7.63 23.96
CA HIS A 170 6.87 -8.15 22.78
C HIS A 170 5.93 -7.09 22.16
#